data_AF-A0A2I0X4L2-F1
#
_entry.id   AF-A0A2I0X4L2-F1
#
_cell.length_a   1.000
_cell.length_b   1.000
_cell.length_c   1.000
_cell.angle_alpha   90.00
_cell.angle_beta   90.00
_cell.angle_gamma   90.00
#
_symmetry.space_group_name_H-M   'P 1'
#
loop_
_entity.id
_entity.type
_entity.pdbx_description
1 polymer ?
#
loop_
_entity_poly.entity_id
_entity_poly.type
_entity_poly.pdbx_seq_one_letter_code
_entity_poly.pdbx_strand_id
1 'polypeptide(L)'
;MLLPLTGKQYSEKVAENCVAAWKAAGVYTEEEEAAIVKFLEIFKPKNFPPGTSIVFSHSPSGTLTIGFLELGGVPAAESGVIENKKLTNAVLESIIGEKGVSPAAKQSLAQRISEFLNKKEEKEKEEEKEEILVVEKGKLEQVEVA
;
A
#
# COMPACT_ATOMS: atom_id res chain seq x y z
N MET A 1 5.30 9.29 -13.49
CA MET A 1 4.25 10.18 -14.00
C MET A 1 4.15 9.98 -15.50
N LEU A 2 2.93 9.93 -16.04
CA LEU A 2 2.74 9.86 -17.49
C LEU A 2 2.70 11.25 -18.12
N LEU A 3 1.96 12.17 -17.50
CA LEU A 3 1.91 13.58 -17.86
C LEU A 3 2.64 14.42 -16.80
N PRO A 4 3.22 15.58 -17.18
CA PRO A 4 3.87 16.46 -16.23
C PRO A 4 2.89 17.00 -15.20
N LEU A 5 3.30 17.02 -13.93
CA LEU A 5 2.51 17.57 -12.82
C LEU A 5 3.42 18.41 -11.91
N THR A 6 2.92 19.55 -11.44
CA THR A 6 3.55 20.25 -10.32
C THR A 6 3.21 19.55 -9.01
N GLY A 7 4.07 19.68 -8.00
CA GLY A 7 3.80 19.17 -6.67
C GLY A 7 2.51 19.72 -6.09
N LYS A 8 2.26 21.02 -6.30
CA LYS A 8 1.01 21.68 -5.91
C LYS A 8 -0.23 21.02 -6.53
N GLN A 9 -0.26 20.82 -7.85
CA GLN A 9 -1.39 20.19 -8.54
C GLN A 9 -1.69 18.80 -7.99
N TYR A 10 -0.63 18.01 -7.75
CA TYR A 10 -0.78 16.68 -7.19
C TYR A 10 -1.29 16.74 -5.74
N SER A 11 -0.61 17.48 -4.87
CA SER A 11 -0.85 17.45 -3.44
C SER A 11 -2.18 18.09 -3.05
N GLU A 12 -2.60 19.15 -3.72
CA GLU A 12 -3.91 19.79 -3.46
C GLU A 12 -5.05 18.84 -3.79
N LYS A 13 -4.97 18.09 -4.89
CA LYS A 13 -6.02 17.14 -5.27
C LYS A 13 -6.15 15.99 -4.29
N VAL A 14 -5.01 15.46 -3.81
CA VAL A 14 -5.00 14.42 -2.77
C VAL A 14 -5.56 14.97 -1.45
N ALA A 15 -5.11 16.15 -1.03
CA ALA A 15 -5.57 16.79 0.21
C ALA A 15 -7.07 17.10 0.18
N GLU A 16 -7.59 17.63 -0.92
CA GLU A 16 -9.02 17.93 -1.10
C GLU A 16 -9.88 16.68 -0.85
N ASN A 17 -9.49 15.55 -1.44
CA ASN A 17 -10.21 14.29 -1.27
C ASN A 17 -10.17 13.79 0.18
N CYS A 18 -9.00 13.85 0.84
CA CYS A 18 -8.86 13.43 2.24
C CYS A 18 -9.71 14.31 3.18
N VAL A 19 -9.62 15.63 3.03
CA VAL A 19 -10.36 16.59 3.87
C VAL A 19 -11.86 16.45 3.67
N ALA A 20 -12.34 16.29 2.43
CA ALA A 20 -13.76 16.08 2.16
C ALA A 20 -14.29 14.81 2.82
N ALA A 21 -13.55 13.69 2.72
CA ALA A 21 -13.93 12.43 3.35
C ALA A 21 -13.97 12.53 4.88
N TRP A 22 -12.96 13.15 5.51
CA TRP A 22 -12.92 13.28 6.97
C TRP A 22 -13.96 14.24 7.52
N LYS A 23 -14.26 15.34 6.81
CA LYS A 23 -15.34 16.25 7.18
C LYS A 23 -16.71 15.55 7.10
N ALA A 24 -16.95 14.78 6.03
CA ALA A 24 -18.19 14.00 5.88
C ALA A 24 -18.35 12.93 6.98
N ALA A 25 -17.23 12.33 7.42
CA ALA A 25 -17.21 11.36 8.51
C ALA A 25 -17.20 11.99 9.92
N GLY A 26 -17.07 13.32 10.04
CA GLY A 26 -17.01 14.01 11.34
C GLY A 26 -15.72 13.76 12.15
N VAL A 27 -14.63 13.39 11.47
CA VAL A 27 -13.35 13.01 12.12
C VAL A 27 -12.18 13.94 11.81
N TYR A 28 -12.45 15.09 11.17
CA TYR A 28 -11.44 16.09 10.82
C TYR A 28 -11.13 16.99 12.02
N THR A 29 -9.91 16.89 12.55
CA THR A 29 -9.43 17.68 13.69
C THR A 29 -8.22 18.55 13.32
N GLU A 30 -7.75 19.36 14.27
CA GLU A 30 -6.54 20.18 14.11
C GLU A 30 -5.29 19.34 13.79
N GLU A 31 -5.22 18.09 14.28
CA GLU A 31 -4.12 17.17 13.98
C GLU A 31 -4.10 16.78 12.50
N GLU A 32 -5.27 16.53 11.90
CA GLU A 32 -5.38 16.27 10.47
C GLU A 32 -5.09 17.51 9.64
N GLU A 33 -5.53 18.68 10.09
CA GLU A 33 -5.21 19.94 9.41
C GLU A 33 -3.70 20.20 9.37
N ALA A 34 -3.00 20.05 10.50
CA ALA A 34 -1.55 20.19 10.57
C ALA A 34 -0.83 19.17 9.67
N ALA A 35 -1.32 17.92 9.62
CA ALA A 35 -0.77 16.89 8.75
C ALA A 35 -0.97 17.23 7.25
N ILE A 36 -2.12 17.79 6.87
CA ILE A 36 -2.39 18.25 5.50
C ILE A 36 -1.48 19.44 5.14
N VAL A 37 -1.31 20.42 6.03
CA VAL A 37 -0.38 21.53 5.79
C VAL A 37 1.03 21.02 5.54
N LYS A 38 1.53 20.12 6.40
CA LYS A 38 2.86 19.52 6.23
C LYS A 38 2.99 18.74 4.93
N PHE A 39 1.94 18.01 4.55
CA PHE A 39 1.89 17.31 3.26
C PHE A 39 2.03 18.29 2.10
N LEU A 40 1.23 19.36 2.05
CA LEU A 40 1.30 20.36 0.99
C LEU A 40 2.69 21.04 0.92
N GLU A 41 3.31 21.32 2.07
CA GLU A 41 4.65 21.92 2.13
C GLU A 41 5.73 21.04 1.52
N ILE A 42 5.70 19.73 1.78
CA ILE A 42 6.66 18.76 1.21
C ILE A 42 6.60 18.75 -0.33
N PHE A 43 5.40 18.90 -0.89
CA PHE A 43 5.19 18.88 -2.34
C PHE A 43 5.39 20.25 -3.00
N LYS A 44 5.24 21.36 -2.27
CA LYS A 44 5.30 22.72 -2.83
C LYS A 44 6.52 23.01 -3.72
N PRO A 45 7.77 22.61 -3.38
CA PRO A 45 8.93 22.90 -4.23
C PRO A 45 9.14 21.89 -5.37
N LYS A 46 8.26 20.89 -5.53
CA LYS A 46 8.49 19.75 -6.43
C LYS A 46 7.80 19.94 -7.78
N ASN A 47 8.41 19.36 -8.81
CA ASN A 47 7.85 19.19 -10.14
C ASN A 47 8.10 17.74 -10.59
N PHE A 48 7.14 17.18 -11.31
CA PHE A 48 7.15 15.79 -11.72
C PHE A 48 7.01 15.69 -13.23
N PRO A 49 8.13 15.77 -13.99
CA PRO A 49 8.10 15.49 -15.41
C PRO A 49 7.72 14.03 -15.69
N PRO A 50 7.38 13.68 -16.94
CA PRO A 50 7.15 12.29 -17.32
C PRO A 50 8.32 11.39 -16.90
N GLY A 51 7.99 10.21 -16.37
CA GLY A 51 8.96 9.23 -15.90
C GLY A 51 9.41 9.35 -14.44
N THR A 52 9.11 10.43 -13.72
CA THR A 52 9.43 10.52 -12.27
C THR A 52 8.39 9.85 -11.40
N SER A 53 8.72 9.52 -10.16
CA SER A 53 7.81 8.84 -9.23
C SER A 53 7.73 9.55 -7.89
N ILE A 54 6.54 9.47 -7.29
CA ILE A 54 6.31 9.76 -5.88
C ILE A 54 6.20 8.40 -5.19
N VAL A 55 6.92 8.21 -4.09
CA VAL A 55 6.93 6.98 -3.32
C VAL A 55 6.35 7.25 -1.95
N PHE A 56 5.31 6.50 -1.59
CA PHE A 56 4.72 6.53 -0.25
C PHE A 56 5.03 5.22 0.46
N SER A 57 5.66 5.33 1.63
CA SER A 57 5.83 4.21 2.53
C SER A 57 4.87 4.35 3.70
N HIS A 58 4.01 3.36 3.87
CA HIS A 58 2.98 3.32 4.90
C HIS A 58 3.46 2.43 6.05
N SER A 59 3.72 3.02 7.22
CA SER A 59 4.05 2.25 8.42
C SER A 59 2.79 1.82 9.16
N PRO A 60 2.74 0.59 9.73
CA PRO A 60 1.67 0.17 10.64
C PRO A 60 1.48 1.09 11.86
N SER A 61 2.53 1.82 12.25
CA SER A 61 2.47 2.82 13.33
C SER A 61 1.67 4.08 12.99
N GLY A 62 1.25 4.26 11.72
CA GLY A 62 0.55 5.46 11.27
C GLY A 62 1.48 6.59 10.80
N THR A 63 2.69 6.23 10.37
CA THR A 63 3.66 7.15 9.79
C THR A 63 3.66 7.02 8.26
N LEU A 64 3.61 8.15 7.57
CA LEU A 64 3.72 8.26 6.12
C LEU A 64 5.09 8.86 5.76
N THR A 65 5.94 8.07 5.12
CA THR A 65 7.21 8.57 4.55
C THR A 65 7.04 8.84 3.07
N ILE A 66 7.53 9.99 2.62
CA ILE A 66 7.37 10.50 1.26
C ILE A 66 8.75 10.63 0.62
N GLY A 67 8.94 9.88 -0.47
CA GLY A 67 10.13 9.92 -1.31
C GLY A 67 9.80 10.40 -2.72
N PHE A 68 10.81 10.94 -3.39
CA PHE A 68 10.72 11.35 -4.79
C PHE A 68 11.84 10.69 -5.58
N LEU A 69 11.50 10.11 -6.73
CA LEU A 69 12.45 9.41 -7.59
C LEU A 69 12.46 10.07 -8.97
N GLU A 70 13.65 10.43 -9.44
CA GLU A 70 13.86 10.91 -10.80
C GLU A 70 14.05 9.73 -11.78
N LEU A 71 13.80 9.98 -13.07
CA LEU A 71 13.91 8.97 -14.11
C LEU A 71 15.35 8.40 -14.15
N GLY A 72 15.50 7.10 -13.89
CA GLY A 72 16.80 6.41 -13.90
C GLY A 72 17.66 6.63 -12.64
N GLY A 73 17.12 7.27 -11.60
CA GLY A 73 17.83 7.55 -10.34
C GLY A 73 17.76 6.42 -9.31
N VAL A 74 18.63 6.53 -8.30
CA VAL A 74 18.57 5.81 -7.01
C VAL A 74 17.63 6.61 -6.08
N PRO A 75 16.90 5.99 -5.12
CA PRO A 75 15.97 6.72 -4.26
C PRO A 75 16.63 7.95 -3.63
N ALA A 76 16.09 9.14 -3.92
CA ALA A 76 16.52 10.33 -3.21
C ALA A 76 16.18 10.14 -1.73
N ALA A 77 17.10 10.55 -0.86
CA ALA A 77 16.92 10.55 0.58
C ALA A 77 15.53 11.11 0.92
N GLU A 78 14.87 10.43 1.86
CA GLU A 78 13.54 10.71 2.42
C GLU A 78 13.25 12.21 2.40
N SER A 79 12.25 12.63 1.62
CA SER A 79 11.96 14.05 1.45
C SER A 79 10.97 14.59 2.48
N GLY A 80 10.31 13.70 3.23
CA GLY A 80 9.50 14.09 4.38
C GLY A 80 8.85 12.91 5.09
N VAL A 81 8.59 13.07 6.38
CA VAL A 81 7.90 12.10 7.24
C VAL A 81 6.74 12.80 7.92
N ILE A 82 5.55 12.20 7.89
CA ILE A 82 4.34 12.72 8.55
C ILE A 82 3.79 11.65 9.50
N GLU A 83 3.70 11.99 10.78
CA GLU A 83 3.08 11.14 11.79
C GLU A 83 1.60 11.49 11.89
N ASN A 84 0.79 10.82 11.08
CA ASN A 84 -0.66 10.92 11.16
C ASN A 84 -1.28 9.67 10.53
N LYS A 85 -1.91 8.83 11.36
CA LYS A 85 -2.48 7.54 10.93
C LYS A 85 -3.60 7.73 9.92
N LYS A 86 -4.46 8.75 10.11
CA LYS A 86 -5.58 9.01 9.19
C LYS A 86 -5.06 9.38 7.81
N LEU A 87 -4.10 10.30 7.71
CA LEU A 87 -3.47 10.70 6.45
C LEU A 87 -2.76 9.51 5.79
N THR A 88 -2.00 8.74 6.57
CA THR A 88 -1.31 7.54 6.08
C THR A 88 -2.29 6.59 5.38
N ASN A 89 -3.45 6.32 6.00
CA ASN A 89 -4.46 5.45 5.41
C ASN A 89 -5.17 6.12 4.22
N ALA A 90 -5.53 7.40 4.36
CA ALA A 90 -6.30 8.12 3.35
C ALA A 90 -5.56 8.26 2.02
N VAL A 91 -4.23 8.37 2.03
CA VAL A 91 -3.44 8.38 0.79
C VAL A 91 -3.62 7.07 0.01
N LEU A 92 -3.53 5.91 0.66
CA LEU A 92 -3.75 4.62 -0.01
C LEU A 92 -5.22 4.41 -0.39
N GLU A 93 -6.14 4.78 0.50
CA GLU A 93 -7.58 4.72 0.26
C GLU A 93 -8.00 5.58 -0.93
N SER A 94 -7.36 6.72 -1.15
CA SER A 94 -7.62 7.57 -2.32
C SER A 94 -7.31 6.86 -3.66
N ILE A 95 -6.50 5.80 -3.64
CA ILE A 95 -6.10 5.04 -4.84
C ILE A 95 -6.99 3.81 -5.01
N ILE A 96 -7.11 2.99 -3.98
CA ILE A 96 -7.74 1.66 -4.04
C ILE A 96 -8.98 1.49 -3.14
N GLY A 97 -9.40 2.54 -2.45
CA GLY A 97 -10.61 2.52 -1.62
C GLY A 97 -11.89 2.43 -2.44
N GLU A 98 -13.03 2.57 -1.76
CA GLU A 98 -14.35 2.52 -2.39
C GLU A 98 -14.46 3.56 -3.52
N LYS A 99 -14.08 4.81 -3.22
CA LYS A 99 -14.03 5.95 -4.16
C LYS A 99 -12.62 6.20 -4.72
N GLY A 100 -11.78 5.16 -4.75
CA GLY A 100 -10.40 5.25 -5.21
C GLY A 100 -10.27 5.64 -6.68
N VAL A 101 -9.23 6.41 -7.02
CA VAL A 101 -9.03 6.95 -8.38
C VAL A 101 -8.49 5.92 -9.38
N SER A 102 -8.09 4.72 -8.95
CA SER A 102 -7.54 3.67 -9.82
C SER A 102 -8.31 2.34 -9.73
N PRO A 103 -9.46 2.23 -10.44
CA PRO A 103 -10.21 0.99 -10.53
C PRO A 103 -9.37 -0.19 -11.05
N ALA A 104 -8.48 0.06 -12.00
CA ALA A 104 -7.59 -0.95 -12.55
C ALA A 104 -6.60 -1.50 -11.51
N ALA A 105 -6.02 -0.64 -10.67
CA ALA A 105 -5.14 -1.09 -9.58
C ALA A 105 -5.92 -1.91 -8.53
N LYS A 106 -7.14 -1.47 -8.18
CA LYS A 106 -8.02 -2.20 -7.26
C LYS A 106 -8.37 -3.60 -7.80
N GLN A 107 -8.73 -3.70 -9.07
CA GLN A 107 -9.00 -5.00 -9.72
C GLN A 107 -7.75 -5.89 -9.73
N SER A 108 -6.60 -5.34 -10.14
CA SER A 108 -5.34 -6.10 -10.17
C SER A 108 -4.96 -6.64 -8.81
N LEU A 109 -5.11 -5.82 -7.76
CA LEU A 109 -4.84 -6.22 -6.38
C LEU A 109 -5.78 -7.34 -5.93
N ALA A 110 -7.08 -7.19 -6.14
CA ALA A 110 -8.08 -8.18 -5.75
C ALA A 110 -7.80 -9.56 -6.38
N GLN A 111 -7.55 -9.58 -7.68
CA GLN A 111 -7.24 -10.81 -8.40
C GLN A 111 -5.96 -11.45 -7.87
N ARG A 112 -4.86 -10.70 -7.79
CA ARG A 112 -3.54 -11.25 -7.43
C ARG A 112 -3.48 -11.72 -5.98
N ILE A 113 -4.16 -11.04 -5.06
CA ILE A 113 -4.26 -11.49 -3.66
C ILE A 113 -5.10 -12.77 -3.59
N SER A 114 -6.26 -12.83 -4.27
CA SER A 114 -7.08 -14.05 -4.27
C SER A 114 -6.31 -15.25 -4.80
N GLU A 115 -5.61 -15.10 -5.92
CA GLU A 115 -4.76 -16.16 -6.48
C GLU A 115 -3.64 -16.56 -5.52
N PHE A 116 -3.00 -15.59 -4.86
CA PHE A 116 -1.92 -15.85 -3.92
C PHE A 116 -2.39 -16.63 -2.69
N LEU A 117 -3.53 -16.24 -2.11
CA LEU A 117 -4.10 -16.90 -0.93
C LEU A 117 -4.55 -18.33 -1.27
N ASN A 118 -5.24 -18.52 -2.40
CA ASN A 118 -5.71 -19.84 -2.82
C ASN A 118 -4.55 -20.79 -3.11
N LYS A 119 -3.46 -20.31 -3.75
CA LYS A 119 -2.25 -21.11 -3.96
C LYS A 119 -1.58 -21.56 -2.66
N LYS A 120 -1.66 -20.76 -1.60
CA LYS A 120 -1.10 -21.10 -0.28
C LYS A 120 -1.90 -22.25 0.35
N GLU A 121 -3.24 -22.17 0.29
CA GLU A 121 -4.12 -23.23 0.80
C GLU A 121 -3.96 -24.55 0.05
N GLU A 122 -3.76 -24.50 -1.27
CA GLU A 122 -3.53 -25.71 -2.08
C GLU A 122 -2.23 -26.41 -1.68
N LYS A 123 -1.14 -25.64 -1.47
CA LYS A 123 0.14 -26.17 -1.02
C LYS A 123 0.09 -26.77 0.39
N GLU A 124 -0.56 -26.10 1.33
CA GLU A 124 -0.72 -26.60 2.70
C GLU A 124 -1.51 -27.92 2.72
N LYS A 125 -2.53 -28.06 1.84
CA LYS A 125 -3.30 -29.31 1.70
C LYS A 125 -2.52 -30.43 1.00
N GLU A 126 -1.58 -30.11 0.11
CA GLU A 126 -0.71 -31.09 -0.53
C GLU A 126 0.36 -31.60 0.44
N GLU A 127 0.98 -30.70 1.22
CA GLU A 127 1.97 -31.04 2.26
C GLU A 127 1.36 -31.90 3.37
N GLU A 128 0.14 -31.58 3.84
CA GLU A 128 -0.57 -32.39 4.85
C GLU A 128 -0.91 -33.80 4.33
N LYS A 129 -1.28 -33.93 3.05
CA LYS A 129 -1.54 -35.24 2.43
C LYS A 129 -0.27 -36.07 2.27
N GLU A 130 0.86 -35.47 1.93
CA GLU A 130 2.15 -36.16 1.87
C GLU A 130 2.61 -36.63 3.25
N GLU A 131 2.47 -35.81 4.30
CA GLU A 131 2.80 -36.23 5.68
C GLU A 131 1.97 -37.42 6.14
N ILE A 132 0.65 -37.41 5.90
CA ILE A 132 -0.24 -38.53 6.24
C ILE A 132 0.18 -39.81 5.51
N LEU A 133 0.52 -39.71 4.22
CA LEU A 133 1.00 -40.84 3.41
C LEU A 133 2.34 -41.42 3.89
N VAL A 134 3.26 -40.57 4.36
CA VAL A 134 4.54 -41.00 4.93
C VAL A 134 4.34 -41.71 6.27
N VAL A 135 3.45 -41.19 7.14
CA VAL A 135 3.14 -41.81 8.43
C VAL A 135 2.45 -43.18 8.26
N GLU A 136 1.55 -43.33 7.29
CA GLU A 136 0.91 -44.62 7.00
C GLU A 136 1.90 -45.67 6.48
N LYS A 137 2.81 -45.28 5.57
CA LYS A 137 3.84 -46.20 5.05
C LYS A 137 4.82 -46.65 6.14
N GLY A 138 5.27 -45.74 7.02
CA GLY A 138 6.17 -46.08 8.12
C GLY A 138 5.54 -47.00 9.18
N LYS A 139 4.21 -46.97 9.36
CA LYS A 139 3.49 -47.93 10.21
C LYS A 139 3.40 -49.31 9.59
N LEU A 140 3.24 -49.41 8.27
CA LEU A 140 3.14 -50.69 7.56
C LEU A 140 4.49 -51.44 7.57
N GLU A 141 5.61 -50.74 7.37
CA GLU A 141 6.95 -51.35 7.39
C GLU A 141 7.36 -51.88 8.78
N GLN A 142 6.85 -51.30 9.87
CA GLN A 142 7.12 -51.80 11.24
C GLN A 142 6.32 -53.06 11.61
N VAL A 143 5.24 -53.36 10.88
CA VAL A 143 4.42 -54.57 11.09
C VAL A 143 5.00 -55.78 10.34
N GLU A 144 5.81 -55.56 9.30
CA GLU A 144 6.36 -56.62 8.45
C GLU A 144 7.70 -57.22 8.97
N VAL A 145 8.24 -56.70 10.08
CA VAL A 145 9.52 -57.13 10.69
C VAL A 145 9.32 -57.80 12.07
N ALA A 146 8.07 -58.09 12.48
CA ALA A 146 7.73 -58.74 13.75
C ALA A 146 7.32 -60.22 13.60
#